data_AF-A0A420TIR8-F1
#
_entry.id   AF-A0A420TIR8-F1
#
_cell.length_a   1.000
_cell.length_b   1.000
_cell.length_c   1.000
_cell.angle_alpha   90.00
_cell.angle_beta   90.00
_cell.angle_gamma   90.00
#
_symmetry.space_group_name_H-M   'P 1'
#
loop_
_entity.id
_entity.type
_entity.pdbx_description
1 polymer ?
#
loop_
_entity_poly.entity_id
_entity_poly.type
_entity_poly.pdbx_seq_one_letter_code
_entity_poly.pdbx_strand_id
1 'polypeptide(L)'
;MTTIRQSLQYLYDNKTTSPGLGRFGALILTFAIYRDEIDSEAKYNYLSMVRPDEAHLQSNGPLDQLIFQHNHTLSLFTKLPPRQLFAFSGWRTTVAQQKKAEKHIRDWLSEDMAGSRLCLVHAAKVYSSVRSTRTYGHHEVMAILLSTLAIWSISSIHRVVSSSSSDESLPTYHAACAQDSSEALAKKRTIRLDKTLDGSLLAAWISGQVDFRPYLAGIGTLDDQGTVRRLIRDSLRQLMYSVTWCLGQAVAEVLKTHYRTKTGDLGISQL
;
A
#
# COMPACT_ATOMS: atom_id res chain seq x y z
N MET A 1 -11.93 -15.96 -31.20
CA MET A 1 -11.43 -15.62 -29.85
C MET A 1 -10.03 -15.07 -30.00
N THR A 2 -9.81 -13.81 -29.65
CA THR A 2 -8.47 -13.21 -29.58
C THR A 2 -7.74 -13.75 -28.34
N THR A 3 -6.51 -14.21 -28.52
CA THR A 3 -5.68 -14.70 -27.41
C THR A 3 -5.06 -13.53 -26.63
N ILE A 4 -4.68 -13.74 -25.37
CA ILE A 4 -3.98 -12.73 -24.54
C ILE A 4 -2.72 -12.24 -25.25
N ARG A 5 -1.97 -13.14 -25.90
CA ARG A 5 -0.76 -12.80 -26.65
C ARG A 5 -1.06 -11.88 -27.83
N GLN A 6 -2.14 -12.12 -28.57
CA GLN A 6 -2.56 -11.26 -29.67
C GLN A 6 -3.02 -9.89 -29.16
N SER A 7 -3.76 -9.83 -28.06
CA SER A 7 -4.18 -8.56 -27.46
C SER A 7 -3.00 -7.76 -26.90
N LEU A 8 -1.99 -8.43 -26.34
CA LEU A 8 -0.76 -7.79 -25.86
C LEU A 8 0.07 -7.25 -27.03
N GLN A 9 0.25 -8.05 -28.08
CA GLN A 9 0.93 -7.63 -29.30
C GLN A 9 0.23 -6.42 -29.93
N TYR A 10 -1.11 -6.47 -30.03
CA TYR A 10 -1.91 -5.35 -30.52
C TYR A 10 -1.67 -4.08 -29.71
N LEU A 11 -1.64 -4.17 -28.37
CA LEU A 11 -1.35 -3.04 -27.49
C LEU A 11 0.04 -2.46 -27.75
N TYR A 12 1.05 -3.32 -27.91
CA TYR A 12 2.43 -2.89 -28.14
C TYR A 12 2.61 -2.21 -29.50
N ASP A 13 1.96 -2.74 -30.54
CA ASP A 13 2.05 -2.23 -31.90
C ASP A 13 1.25 -0.93 -32.09
N ASN A 14 0.02 -0.88 -31.56
CA ASN A 14 -0.93 0.19 -31.84
C ASN A 14 -1.00 1.25 -30.73
N LYS A 15 -0.34 1.02 -29.58
CA LYS A 15 -0.40 1.89 -28.39
C LYS A 15 -1.84 2.19 -27.93
N THR A 16 -2.74 1.23 -28.13
CA THR A 16 -4.15 1.30 -27.71
C THR A 16 -4.67 -0.10 -27.41
N THR A 17 -5.73 -0.19 -26.60
CA THR A 17 -6.39 -1.46 -26.29
C THR A 17 -7.15 -1.99 -27.50
N SER A 18 -7.22 -3.32 -27.62
CA SER A 18 -7.96 -3.97 -28.73
C SER A 18 -9.46 -3.64 -28.66
N PRO A 19 -10.13 -3.37 -29.79
CA PRO A 19 -11.57 -3.13 -29.81
C PRO A 19 -12.35 -4.25 -29.12
N GLY A 20 -13.28 -3.89 -28.24
CA GLY A 20 -14.09 -4.86 -27.49
C GLY A 20 -13.38 -5.52 -26.29
N LEU A 21 -12.22 -5.02 -25.88
CA LEU A 21 -11.55 -5.48 -24.65
C LEU A 21 -12.43 -5.15 -23.43
N GLY A 22 -13.11 -6.16 -22.89
CA GLY A 22 -13.86 -6.03 -21.65
C GLY A 22 -12.95 -5.79 -20.43
N ARG A 23 -13.55 -5.33 -19.33
CA ARG A 23 -12.84 -5.00 -18.08
C ARG A 23 -12.00 -6.16 -17.52
N PHE A 24 -12.50 -7.39 -17.59
CA PHE A 24 -11.75 -8.58 -17.19
C PHE A 24 -10.53 -8.83 -18.11
N GLY A 25 -10.67 -8.62 -19.42
CA GLY A 25 -9.56 -8.71 -20.37
C GLY A 25 -8.47 -7.65 -20.09
N ALA A 26 -8.88 -6.43 -19.75
CA ALA A 26 -7.95 -5.37 -19.33
C ALA A 26 -7.17 -5.73 -18.05
N LEU A 27 -7.83 -6.39 -17.08
CA LEU A 27 -7.14 -6.92 -15.91
C LEU A 27 -6.08 -7.97 -16.30
N ILE A 28 -6.42 -8.92 -17.16
CA ILE A 28 -5.47 -9.92 -17.65
C ILE A 28 -4.29 -9.27 -18.38
N LEU A 29 -4.52 -8.26 -19.21
CA LEU A 29 -3.44 -7.51 -19.86
C LEU A 29 -2.57 -6.77 -18.84
N THR A 30 -3.14 -6.24 -17.77
CA THR A 30 -2.37 -5.63 -16.68
C THR A 30 -1.40 -6.64 -16.06
N PHE A 31 -1.85 -7.88 -15.79
CA PHE A 31 -0.96 -8.94 -15.31
C PHE A 31 0.11 -9.32 -16.35
N ALA A 32 -0.25 -9.39 -17.63
CA ALA A 32 0.68 -9.71 -18.71
C ALA A 32 1.80 -8.66 -18.80
N ILE A 33 1.45 -7.36 -18.78
CA ILE A 33 2.40 -6.24 -18.81
C ILE A 33 3.34 -6.29 -17.59
N TYR A 34 2.82 -6.64 -16.41
CA TYR A 34 3.68 -6.77 -15.23
C TYR A 34 4.68 -7.92 -15.31
N ARG A 35 4.25 -9.04 -15.88
CA ARG A 35 5.07 -10.23 -16.08
C ARG A 35 6.11 -10.03 -17.18
N ASP A 36 5.84 -9.16 -18.13
CA ASP A 36 6.73 -8.93 -19.26
C ASP A 36 8.00 -8.18 -18.87
N GLU A 37 9.10 -8.54 -19.53
CA GLU A 37 10.44 -7.98 -19.30
C GLU A 37 10.68 -6.72 -20.14
N ILE A 38 9.77 -5.74 -19.97
CA ILE A 38 9.89 -4.41 -20.57
C ILE A 38 10.42 -3.39 -19.55
N ASP A 39 11.04 -2.32 -20.04
CA ASP A 39 11.56 -1.24 -19.20
C ASP A 39 10.43 -0.55 -18.41
N SER A 40 10.81 0.12 -17.31
CA SER A 40 9.84 0.68 -16.35
C SER A 40 9.00 1.81 -16.95
N GLU A 41 9.56 2.60 -17.88
CA GLU A 41 8.87 3.72 -18.50
C GLU A 41 7.82 3.22 -19.50
N ALA A 42 8.19 2.29 -20.38
CA ALA A 42 7.26 1.62 -21.27
C ALA A 42 6.16 0.89 -20.49
N LYS A 43 6.51 0.21 -19.38
CA LYS A 43 5.54 -0.44 -18.50
C LYS A 43 4.51 0.54 -17.98
N TYR A 44 4.94 1.71 -17.49
CA TYR A 44 4.03 2.76 -17.03
C TYR A 44 3.10 3.23 -18.15
N ASN A 45 3.64 3.49 -19.34
CA ASN A 45 2.87 3.95 -20.49
C ASN A 45 1.79 2.93 -20.87
N TYR A 46 2.12 1.64 -21.01
CA TYR A 46 1.11 0.64 -21.33
C TYR A 46 0.07 0.43 -20.21
N LEU A 47 0.50 0.50 -18.94
CA LEU A 47 -0.42 0.39 -17.82
C LEU A 47 -1.42 1.56 -17.80
N SER A 48 -1.00 2.78 -18.16
CA SER A 48 -1.92 3.92 -18.27
C SER A 48 -2.97 3.77 -19.38
N MET A 49 -2.66 3.00 -20.43
CA MET A 49 -3.59 2.73 -21.54
C MET A 49 -4.62 1.63 -21.19
N VAL A 50 -4.20 0.64 -20.39
CA VAL A 50 -5.05 -0.52 -20.06
C VAL A 50 -5.89 -0.28 -18.81
N ARG A 51 -5.39 0.52 -17.86
CA ARG A 51 -6.10 0.77 -16.61
C ARG A 51 -7.17 1.83 -16.81
N PRO A 52 -8.42 1.53 -16.44
CA PRO A 52 -9.46 2.55 -16.43
C PRO A 52 -9.16 3.62 -15.37
N ASP A 53 -9.66 4.83 -15.61
CA ASP A 53 -9.59 5.95 -14.67
C ASP A 53 -10.14 5.52 -13.29
N GLU A 54 -9.44 5.92 -12.23
CA GLU A 54 -9.88 5.70 -10.85
C GLU A 54 -11.29 6.26 -10.61
N ALA A 55 -11.65 7.38 -11.25
CA ALA A 55 -12.99 7.96 -11.16
C ALA A 55 -14.07 7.02 -11.74
N HIS A 56 -13.74 6.26 -12.80
CA HIS A 56 -14.64 5.28 -13.40
C HIS A 56 -14.72 3.97 -12.63
N LEU A 57 -13.66 3.59 -11.90
CA LEU A 57 -13.60 2.37 -11.10
C LEU A 57 -14.30 2.45 -9.74
N GLN A 58 -14.63 3.66 -9.28
CA GLN A 58 -15.48 3.86 -8.09
C GLN A 58 -16.96 3.52 -8.33
N SER A 59 -17.30 3.06 -9.54
CA SER A 59 -18.58 2.43 -9.92
C SER A 59 -18.88 1.17 -9.08
N ASN A 60 -20.15 0.99 -8.69
CA ASN A 60 -20.64 0.04 -7.67
C ASN A 60 -20.56 -1.47 -8.04
N GLY A 61 -19.89 -1.85 -9.13
CA GLY A 61 -19.81 -3.24 -9.58
C GLY A 61 -18.72 -4.05 -8.83
N PRO A 62 -18.97 -5.31 -8.42
CA PRO A 62 -17.95 -6.16 -7.80
C PRO A 62 -16.68 -6.35 -8.65
N LEU A 63 -16.85 -6.43 -9.98
CA LEU A 63 -15.72 -6.55 -10.92
C LEU A 63 -14.86 -5.27 -10.96
N ASP A 64 -15.47 -4.08 -10.84
CA ASP A 64 -14.74 -2.82 -10.86
C ASP A 64 -13.87 -2.68 -9.61
N GLN A 65 -14.44 -3.05 -8.46
CA GLN A 65 -13.71 -3.10 -7.20
C GLN A 65 -12.57 -4.12 -7.24
N LEU A 66 -12.83 -5.30 -7.81
CA LEU A 66 -11.79 -6.32 -8.00
C LEU A 66 -10.63 -5.76 -8.83
N ILE A 67 -10.93 -5.12 -9.95
CA ILE A 67 -9.92 -4.54 -10.86
C ILE A 67 -9.16 -3.41 -10.16
N PHE A 68 -9.86 -2.52 -9.47
CA PHE A 68 -9.27 -1.46 -8.68
C PHE A 68 -8.28 -2.02 -7.64
N GLN A 69 -8.73 -2.97 -6.82
CA GLN A 69 -7.90 -3.60 -5.80
C GLN A 69 -6.66 -4.27 -6.40
N HIS A 70 -6.80 -5.01 -7.50
CA HIS A 70 -5.67 -5.68 -8.15
C HIS A 70 -4.70 -4.69 -8.80
N ASN A 71 -5.19 -3.63 -9.46
CA ASN A 71 -4.33 -2.62 -10.07
C ASN A 71 -3.44 -1.93 -9.04
N HIS A 72 -4.00 -1.51 -7.91
CA HIS A 72 -3.21 -0.90 -6.84
C HIS A 72 -2.32 -1.94 -6.12
N THR A 73 -2.80 -3.16 -5.91
CA THR A 73 -2.01 -4.24 -5.29
C THR A 73 -0.79 -4.62 -6.14
N LEU A 74 -0.94 -4.71 -7.46
CA LEU A 74 0.19 -4.99 -8.35
C LEU A 74 1.16 -3.82 -8.41
N SER A 75 0.65 -2.58 -8.42
CA SER A 75 1.49 -1.37 -8.36
C SER A 75 2.28 -1.32 -7.06
N LEU A 76 1.69 -1.72 -5.94
CA LEU A 76 2.39 -1.89 -4.67
C LEU A 76 3.56 -2.89 -4.79
N PHE A 77 3.33 -4.04 -5.42
CA PHE A 77 4.34 -5.11 -5.52
C PHE A 77 5.53 -4.78 -6.41
N THR A 78 5.41 -3.78 -7.29
CA THR A 78 6.56 -3.32 -8.10
C THR A 78 7.67 -2.73 -7.26
N LYS A 79 7.32 -2.12 -6.12
CA LYS A 79 8.26 -1.42 -5.23
C LYS A 79 8.45 -2.16 -3.92
N LEU A 80 7.39 -2.75 -3.37
CA LEU A 80 7.40 -3.51 -2.13
C LEU A 80 6.85 -4.92 -2.37
N PRO A 81 7.70 -5.86 -2.82
CA PRO A 81 7.27 -7.24 -3.06
C PRO A 81 6.81 -7.91 -1.74
N PRO A 82 5.83 -8.82 -1.78
CA PRO A 82 5.30 -9.50 -0.59
C PRO A 82 6.37 -10.15 0.29
N ARG A 83 7.41 -10.72 -0.32
CA ARG A 83 8.53 -11.33 0.43
C ARG A 83 9.23 -10.34 1.36
N GLN A 84 9.42 -9.10 0.92
CA GLN A 84 10.06 -8.05 1.72
C GLN A 84 9.14 -7.56 2.84
N LEU A 85 7.83 -7.45 2.56
CA LEU A 85 6.82 -7.09 3.57
C LEU A 85 6.70 -8.17 4.66
N PHE A 86 6.71 -9.45 4.28
CA PHE A 86 6.71 -10.56 5.23
C PHE A 86 8.00 -10.63 6.05
N ALA A 87 9.15 -10.42 5.40
CA ALA A 87 10.41 -10.35 6.12
C ALA A 87 10.46 -9.17 7.10
N PHE A 88 9.93 -8.00 6.72
CA PHE A 88 9.82 -6.85 7.60
C PHE A 88 8.98 -7.15 8.86
N SER A 89 7.84 -7.82 8.70
CA SER A 89 6.96 -8.16 9.83
C SER A 89 7.53 -9.27 10.71
N GLY A 90 8.43 -10.10 10.19
CA GLY A 90 8.97 -11.27 10.88
C GLY A 90 8.26 -12.58 10.51
N TRP A 91 7.41 -12.58 9.49
CA TRP A 91 6.66 -13.75 9.07
C TRP A 91 7.58 -14.77 8.39
N ARG A 92 7.75 -15.94 9.03
CA ARG A 92 8.60 -17.05 8.56
C ARG A 92 10.03 -16.61 8.23
N THR A 93 10.57 -15.65 8.98
CA THR A 93 11.92 -15.13 8.80
C THR A 93 12.71 -15.12 10.11
N THR A 94 14.03 -15.16 9.99
CA THR A 94 14.94 -14.96 11.13
C THR A 94 15.08 -13.47 11.48
N VAL A 95 15.55 -13.18 12.69
CA VAL A 95 15.86 -11.79 13.12
C VAL A 95 16.84 -11.12 12.16
N ALA A 96 17.83 -11.85 11.63
CA ALA A 96 18.80 -11.33 10.66
C ALA A 96 18.13 -10.96 9.33
N GLN A 97 17.23 -11.81 8.82
CA GLN A 97 16.46 -11.53 7.60
C GLN A 97 15.51 -10.33 7.79
N GLN A 98 14.88 -10.22 8.96
CA GLN A 98 14.02 -9.09 9.29
C GLN A 98 14.80 -7.78 9.33
N LYS A 99 15.96 -7.75 10.00
CA LYS A 99 16.85 -6.57 10.02
C LYS A 99 17.34 -6.20 8.63
N LYS A 100 17.68 -7.19 7.79
CA LYS A 100 18.06 -6.97 6.40
C LYS A 100 16.93 -6.36 5.58
N ALA A 101 15.71 -6.86 5.73
CA ALA A 101 14.54 -6.33 5.03
C ALA A 101 14.24 -4.89 5.48
N GLU A 102 14.31 -4.61 6.78
CA GLU A 102 14.11 -3.27 7.31
C GLU A 102 15.15 -2.27 6.81
N LYS A 103 16.43 -2.66 6.82
CA LYS A 103 17.50 -1.85 6.23
C LYS A 103 17.22 -1.58 4.75
N HIS A 104 16.89 -2.62 3.99
CA HIS A 104 16.62 -2.46 2.56
C HIS A 104 15.42 -1.54 2.26
N ILE A 105 14.33 -1.64 3.03
CA ILE A 105 13.19 -0.71 2.90
C ILE A 105 13.63 0.72 3.25
N ARG A 106 14.44 0.90 4.29
CA ARG A 106 14.95 2.21 4.72
C ARG A 106 15.84 2.88 3.68
N ASP A 107 16.79 2.12 3.12
CA ASP A 107 17.69 2.58 2.08
C ASP A 107 16.85 3.02 0.86
N TRP A 108 15.91 2.17 0.41
CA TRP A 108 14.99 2.49 -0.69
C TRP A 108 14.12 3.73 -0.43
N LEU A 109 13.54 3.88 0.77
CA LEU A 109 12.73 5.06 1.13
C LEU A 109 13.53 6.37 1.06
N SER A 110 14.82 6.29 1.36
CA SER A 110 15.73 7.44 1.37
C SER A 110 16.18 7.80 -0.06
N GLU A 111 16.39 6.79 -0.91
CA GLU A 111 16.79 6.94 -2.31
C GLU A 111 15.63 7.37 -3.22
N ASP A 112 14.41 6.84 -3.01
CA ASP A 112 13.24 7.03 -3.88
C ASP A 112 12.02 7.48 -3.06
N MET A 113 12.08 8.69 -2.50
CA MET A 113 10.97 9.27 -1.72
C MET A 113 9.67 9.41 -2.55
N ALA A 114 9.79 9.74 -3.84
CA ALA A 114 8.64 9.85 -4.73
C ALA A 114 7.95 8.49 -4.90
N GLY A 115 8.73 7.44 -5.17
CA GLY A 115 8.25 6.08 -5.26
C GLY A 115 7.66 5.57 -3.95
N SER A 116 8.24 5.94 -2.80
CA SER A 116 7.71 5.54 -1.49
C SER A 116 6.35 6.18 -1.19
N ARG A 117 6.18 7.48 -1.49
CA ARG A 117 4.89 8.18 -1.36
C ARG A 117 3.84 7.60 -2.30
N LEU A 118 4.19 7.32 -3.55
CA LEU A 118 3.30 6.66 -4.51
C LEU A 118 2.90 5.25 -4.05
N CYS A 119 3.85 4.48 -3.52
CA CYS A 119 3.61 3.16 -2.94
C CYS A 119 2.60 3.23 -1.77
N LEU A 120 2.73 4.28 -0.93
CA LEU A 120 1.79 4.55 0.15
C LEU A 120 0.37 4.89 -0.35
N VAL A 121 0.24 5.62 -1.47
CA VAL A 121 -1.06 5.84 -2.14
C VAL A 121 -1.69 4.52 -2.52
N HIS A 122 -0.95 3.67 -3.24
CA HIS A 122 -1.48 2.38 -3.68
C HIS A 122 -1.91 1.51 -2.50
N ALA A 123 -1.09 1.46 -1.43
CA ALA A 123 -1.46 0.73 -0.21
C ALA A 123 -2.74 1.28 0.43
N ALA A 124 -2.85 2.60 0.57
CA ALA A 124 -4.02 3.26 1.16
C ALA A 124 -5.29 3.04 0.32
N LYS A 125 -5.18 3.04 -1.01
CA LYS A 125 -6.28 2.77 -1.95
C LYS A 125 -6.80 1.35 -1.81
N VAL A 126 -5.90 0.36 -1.79
CA VAL A 126 -6.28 -1.06 -1.56
C VAL A 126 -6.96 -1.19 -0.20
N TYR A 127 -6.34 -0.64 0.86
CA TYR A 127 -6.86 -0.72 2.22
C TYR A 127 -8.27 -0.12 2.33
N SER A 128 -8.45 1.10 1.79
CA SER A 128 -9.74 1.78 1.83
C SER A 128 -10.79 1.06 1.00
N SER A 129 -10.45 0.55 -0.18
CA SER A 129 -11.40 -0.15 -1.04
C SER A 129 -11.95 -1.40 -0.37
N VAL A 130 -11.09 -2.27 0.17
CA VAL A 130 -11.57 -3.47 0.88
C VAL A 130 -12.38 -3.09 2.13
N ARG A 131 -11.98 -2.03 2.83
CA ARG A 131 -12.71 -1.52 4.00
C ARG A 131 -14.11 -1.02 3.66
N SER A 132 -14.25 -0.23 2.59
CA SER A 132 -15.52 0.45 2.23
C SER A 132 -16.46 -0.44 1.43
N THR A 133 -15.92 -1.32 0.61
CA THR A 133 -16.68 -2.08 -0.37
C THR A 133 -16.12 -3.49 -0.46
N ARG A 134 -16.70 -4.39 0.34
CA ARG A 134 -16.32 -5.80 0.37
C ARG A 134 -16.99 -6.54 -0.77
N THR A 135 -16.16 -7.20 -1.56
CA THR A 135 -16.55 -8.19 -2.56
C THR A 135 -16.69 -9.59 -1.94
N TYR A 136 -16.24 -9.78 -0.68
CA TYR A 136 -16.15 -11.09 0.00
C TYR A 136 -15.31 -12.12 -0.78
N GLY A 137 -14.43 -11.64 -1.65
CA GLY A 137 -13.50 -12.47 -2.39
C GLY A 137 -12.32 -12.93 -1.53
N HIS A 138 -11.79 -14.11 -1.83
CA HIS A 138 -10.64 -14.70 -1.11
C HIS A 138 -9.38 -13.80 -1.14
N HIS A 139 -9.24 -12.97 -2.17
CA HIS A 139 -8.09 -12.07 -2.35
C HIS A 139 -8.09 -10.91 -1.33
N GLU A 140 -9.24 -10.55 -0.76
CA GLU A 140 -9.39 -9.40 0.14
C GLU A 140 -8.58 -9.56 1.42
N VAL A 141 -8.45 -10.78 1.93
CA VAL A 141 -7.62 -11.09 3.12
C VAL A 141 -6.16 -10.71 2.85
N MET A 142 -5.63 -11.12 1.69
CA MET A 142 -4.25 -10.81 1.32
C MET A 142 -4.08 -9.33 0.97
N ALA A 143 -5.07 -8.71 0.34
CA ALA A 143 -5.08 -7.29 0.03
C ALA A 143 -5.01 -6.43 1.31
N ILE A 144 -5.80 -6.75 2.33
CA ILE A 144 -5.73 -6.09 3.65
C ILE A 144 -4.37 -6.33 4.28
N LEU A 145 -3.89 -7.59 4.34
CA LEU A 145 -2.60 -7.90 4.96
C LEU A 145 -1.47 -7.10 4.32
N LEU A 146 -1.35 -7.15 3.00
CA LEU A 146 -0.22 -6.56 2.28
C LEU A 146 -0.28 -5.03 2.30
N SER A 147 -1.45 -4.42 2.15
CA SER A 147 -1.61 -2.97 2.32
C SER A 147 -1.28 -2.54 3.75
N THR A 148 -1.69 -3.32 4.76
CA THR A 148 -1.36 -3.06 6.18
C THR A 148 0.14 -3.10 6.41
N LEU A 149 0.84 -4.14 5.93
CA LEU A 149 2.29 -4.26 6.09
C LEU A 149 3.03 -3.15 5.33
N ALA A 150 2.55 -2.74 4.16
CA ALA A 150 3.12 -1.64 3.40
C ALA A 150 2.97 -0.30 4.13
N ILE A 151 1.75 0.05 4.57
CA ILE A 151 1.52 1.29 5.34
C ILE A 151 2.33 1.26 6.64
N TRP A 152 2.37 0.13 7.34
CA TRP A 152 3.16 -0.03 8.56
C TRP A 152 4.65 0.20 8.30
N SER A 153 5.25 -0.52 7.35
CA SER A 153 6.68 -0.40 7.06
C SER A 153 7.08 1.00 6.65
N ILE A 154 6.36 1.61 5.70
CA ILE A 154 6.61 2.96 5.21
C ILE A 154 6.48 3.99 6.35
N SER A 155 5.37 3.94 7.11
CA SER A 155 5.12 4.93 8.17
C SER A 155 6.08 4.78 9.35
N SER A 156 6.46 3.55 9.71
CA SER A 156 7.44 3.31 10.77
C SER A 156 8.82 3.82 10.40
N ILE A 157 9.27 3.58 9.16
CA ILE A 157 10.62 3.93 8.73
C ILE A 157 10.74 5.43 8.44
N HIS A 158 9.75 6.05 7.79
CA HIS A 158 9.75 7.51 7.61
C HIS A 158 9.88 8.26 8.94
N ARG A 159 9.20 7.80 9.98
CA ARG A 159 9.35 8.37 11.33
C ARG A 159 10.79 8.30 11.82
N VAL A 160 11.43 7.14 11.71
CA VAL A 160 12.81 6.96 12.17
C VAL A 160 13.77 7.84 11.39
N VAL A 161 13.62 7.92 10.06
CA VAL A 161 14.46 8.76 9.19
C VAL A 161 14.28 10.25 9.52
N SER A 162 13.04 10.69 9.76
CA SER A 162 12.77 12.07 10.18
C SER A 162 13.36 12.38 11.56
N SER A 163 13.31 11.44 12.51
CA SER A 163 13.88 11.63 13.86
C SER A 163 15.41 11.53 13.92
N SER A 164 16.05 10.76 13.04
CA SER A 164 17.52 10.61 13.02
C SER A 164 18.25 11.78 12.37
N SER A 165 17.53 12.75 11.79
CA SER A 165 18.10 14.03 11.37
C SER A 165 18.47 14.95 12.54
N SER A 166 18.10 14.56 13.77
CA SER A 166 18.52 15.14 15.04
C SER A 166 19.25 14.07 15.88
N ASP A 167 20.58 14.05 15.77
CA ASP A 167 21.58 13.23 16.50
C ASP A 167 21.48 11.68 16.48
N GLU A 168 22.64 11.06 16.25
CA GLU A 168 22.87 9.62 16.19
C GLU A 168 22.62 8.92 17.55
N SER A 169 21.54 8.15 17.64
CA SER A 169 21.54 6.92 18.45
C SER A 169 20.48 5.93 17.93
N LEU A 170 20.71 4.64 18.20
CA LEU A 170 20.00 3.44 17.70
C LEU A 170 18.48 3.62 17.47
N PRO A 171 17.90 2.99 16.41
CA PRO A 171 16.48 3.05 16.12
C PRO A 171 15.69 2.31 17.21
N THR A 172 15.34 3.05 18.25
CA THR A 172 14.54 2.59 19.37
C THR A 172 13.08 2.82 19.01
N TYR A 173 12.32 1.74 18.84
CA TYR A 173 10.88 1.76 18.55
C TYR A 173 10.03 2.31 19.72
N HIS A 174 10.65 2.69 20.83
CA HIS A 174 10.01 3.33 21.97
C HIS A 174 10.12 4.85 21.87
N ALA A 175 8.97 5.48 21.62
CA ALA A 175 8.63 6.84 22.04
C ALA A 175 9.70 7.94 21.78
N ALA A 176 9.97 8.25 20.51
CA ALA A 176 10.58 9.53 20.17
C ALA A 176 9.49 10.63 20.16
N CYS A 177 9.26 11.25 21.33
CA CYS A 177 8.44 12.44 21.51
C CYS A 177 9.06 13.67 20.81
N ALA A 178 9.03 13.69 19.48
CA ALA A 178 9.10 14.93 18.73
C ALA A 178 7.67 15.51 18.70
N GLN A 179 7.38 16.44 19.61
CA GLN A 179 6.18 17.24 19.54
C GLN A 179 6.34 18.23 18.39
N ASP A 180 5.93 17.85 17.17
CA ASP A 180 5.46 18.86 16.22
C ASP A 180 4.33 19.60 16.95
N SER A 181 4.55 20.86 17.30
CA SER A 181 3.56 21.68 17.98
C SER A 181 2.27 21.67 17.16
N SER A 182 1.12 21.50 17.84
CA SER A 182 -0.21 21.35 17.22
C SER A 182 -0.49 22.41 16.13
N GLU A 183 0.06 23.62 16.27
CA GLU A 183 -0.01 24.72 15.32
C GLU A 183 0.77 24.49 14.02
N ALA A 184 1.96 23.87 14.06
CA ALA A 184 2.73 23.53 12.87
C ALA A 184 2.03 22.44 12.04
N LEU A 185 1.38 21.49 12.73
CA LEU A 185 0.58 20.45 12.08
C LEU A 185 -0.75 20.98 11.51
N ALA A 186 -1.30 22.06 12.07
CA ALA A 186 -2.51 22.73 11.59
C ALA A 186 -2.27 23.53 10.29
N LYS A 187 -1.04 24.00 10.06
CA LYS A 187 -0.65 24.72 8.84
C LYS A 187 -0.45 23.79 7.62
N LYS A 188 -0.25 22.49 7.83
CA LYS A 188 -0.09 21.49 6.75
C LYS A 188 -1.43 21.17 6.09
N ARG A 189 -1.46 21.17 4.75
CA ARG A 189 -2.62 20.76 3.93
C ARG A 189 -2.84 19.26 4.07
N THR A 190 -4.08 18.84 4.30
CA THR A 190 -4.40 17.40 4.43
C THR A 190 -4.56 16.76 3.06
N ILE A 191 -3.83 15.68 2.80
CA ILE A 191 -4.00 14.84 1.61
C ILE A 191 -4.68 13.51 1.99
N ARG A 192 -5.86 13.27 1.43
CA ARG A 192 -6.71 12.10 1.71
C ARG A 192 -6.39 10.94 0.77
N LEU A 193 -5.51 10.04 1.21
CA LEU A 193 -5.03 8.94 0.36
C LEU A 193 -6.13 7.91 0.02
N ASP A 194 -7.23 7.90 0.79
CA ASP A 194 -8.39 7.05 0.57
C ASP A 194 -9.35 7.55 -0.51
N LYS A 195 -9.21 8.80 -0.96
CA LYS A 195 -10.13 9.44 -1.92
C LYS A 195 -9.47 9.61 -3.29
N THR A 196 -10.28 9.86 -4.32
CA THR A 196 -9.76 10.35 -5.61
C THR A 196 -8.97 11.62 -5.34
N LEU A 197 -7.71 11.61 -5.75
CA LEU A 197 -6.81 12.74 -5.56
C LEU A 197 -6.77 13.52 -6.87
N ASP A 198 -6.74 14.85 -6.75
CA ASP A 198 -6.38 15.68 -7.89
C ASP A 198 -4.93 15.35 -8.30
N GLY A 199 -4.70 15.15 -9.59
CA GLY A 199 -3.40 14.78 -10.14
C GLY A 199 -2.33 15.83 -9.84
N SER A 200 -2.70 17.12 -9.81
CA SER A 200 -1.76 18.20 -9.48
C SER A 200 -1.32 18.16 -8.01
N LEU A 201 -2.28 17.94 -7.10
CA LEU A 201 -2.04 17.81 -5.66
C LEU A 201 -1.20 16.55 -5.37
N LEU A 202 -1.54 15.44 -6.02
CA LEU A 202 -0.80 14.19 -5.89
C LEU A 202 0.64 14.34 -6.38
N ALA A 203 0.85 14.96 -7.55
CA ALA A 203 2.18 15.21 -8.09
C ALA A 203 3.02 16.09 -7.16
N ALA A 204 2.44 17.17 -6.62
CA ALA A 204 3.08 18.05 -5.66
C ALA A 204 3.49 17.32 -4.37
N TRP A 205 2.65 16.42 -3.87
CA TRP A 205 3.01 15.60 -2.71
C TRP A 205 4.06 14.55 -3.06
N ILE A 206 3.95 13.84 -4.18
CA ILE A 206 4.95 12.85 -4.60
C ILE A 206 6.33 13.51 -4.81
N SER A 207 6.38 14.74 -5.32
CA SER A 207 7.62 15.47 -5.58
C SER A 207 8.37 15.92 -4.31
N GLY A 208 7.89 15.56 -3.12
CA GLY A 208 8.62 15.79 -1.88
C GLY A 208 8.17 16.99 -1.05
N GLN A 209 7.15 17.75 -1.48
CA GLN A 209 6.67 18.90 -0.71
C GLN A 209 6.28 18.51 0.73
N VAL A 210 6.71 19.32 1.71
CA VAL A 210 6.61 19.03 3.15
C VAL A 210 5.34 19.58 3.80
N ASP A 211 4.58 20.40 3.09
CA ASP A 211 3.36 21.06 3.58
C ASP A 211 2.13 20.15 3.58
N PHE A 212 2.33 18.83 3.43
CA PHE A 212 1.25 17.86 3.35
C PHE A 212 1.17 16.98 4.58
N ARG A 213 -0.07 16.69 4.98
CA ARG A 213 -0.42 15.76 6.04
C ARG A 213 -1.18 14.57 5.44
N PRO A 214 -0.52 13.42 5.21
CA PRO A 214 -1.17 12.23 4.68
C PRO A 214 -2.17 11.68 5.68
N TYR A 215 -3.40 11.46 5.23
CA TYR A 215 -4.50 10.99 6.05
C TYR A 215 -5.20 9.79 5.40
N LEU A 216 -5.58 8.83 6.23
CA LEU A 216 -6.34 7.64 5.86
C LEU A 216 -7.57 7.51 6.77
N ALA A 217 -8.76 7.39 6.18
CA ALA A 217 -10.01 7.22 6.93
C ALA A 217 -9.96 6.01 7.87
N GLY A 218 -10.44 6.19 9.11
CA GLY A 218 -10.40 5.17 10.17
C GLY A 218 -9.05 5.05 10.89
N ILE A 219 -7.95 5.50 10.28
CA ILE A 219 -6.60 5.44 10.85
C ILE A 219 -6.11 6.82 11.33
N GLY A 220 -6.44 7.89 10.61
CA GLY A 220 -6.00 9.26 10.90
C GLY A 220 -4.79 9.68 10.07
N THR A 221 -4.06 10.68 10.57
CA THR A 221 -2.80 11.14 9.98
C THR A 221 -1.73 10.05 10.06
N LEU A 222 -1.05 9.74 8.96
CA LEU A 222 -0.10 8.63 8.90
C LEU A 222 1.26 8.91 9.58
N ASP A 223 1.60 10.18 9.74
CA ASP A 223 2.83 10.62 10.40
C ASP A 223 2.74 10.53 11.94
N ASP A 224 1.53 10.44 12.50
CA ASP A 224 1.30 10.42 13.95
C ASP A 224 1.84 9.13 14.62
N GLN A 225 2.37 9.24 15.85
CA GLN A 225 2.92 8.11 16.62
C GLN A 225 1.91 6.97 16.81
N GLY A 226 0.62 7.29 16.96
CA GLY A 226 -0.45 6.30 17.15
C GLY A 226 -0.89 5.58 15.88
N THR A 227 -0.40 5.97 14.70
CA THR A 227 -0.86 5.49 13.39
C THR A 227 -0.79 3.97 13.27
N VAL A 228 0.38 3.39 13.54
CA VAL A 228 0.57 1.94 13.34
C VAL A 228 -0.32 1.14 14.27
N ARG A 229 -0.46 1.57 15.53
CA ARG A 229 -1.34 0.90 16.49
C ARG A 229 -2.80 0.95 16.05
N ARG A 230 -3.27 2.11 15.56
CA ARG A 230 -4.64 2.26 15.02
C ARG A 230 -4.84 1.42 13.76
N LEU A 231 -3.86 1.44 12.85
CA LEU A 231 -3.84 0.62 11.64
C LEU A 231 -3.95 -0.86 11.96
N ILE A 232 -3.09 -1.39 12.83
CA ILE A 232 -3.09 -2.82 13.19
C ILE A 232 -4.41 -3.18 13.84
N ARG A 233 -4.89 -2.41 14.81
CA ARG A 233 -6.18 -2.66 15.47
C ARG A 233 -7.33 -2.72 14.47
N ASP A 234 -7.39 -1.78 13.54
CA ASP A 234 -8.45 -1.76 12.55
C ASP A 234 -8.32 -2.90 11.54
N SER A 235 -7.11 -3.22 11.11
CA SER A 235 -6.83 -4.33 10.19
C SER A 235 -7.21 -5.68 10.79
N LEU A 236 -6.92 -5.90 12.07
CA LEU A 236 -7.35 -7.09 12.82
C LEU A 236 -8.86 -7.21 12.82
N ARG A 237 -9.59 -6.12 13.11
CA ARG A 237 -11.06 -6.12 13.01
C ARG A 237 -11.50 -6.52 11.61
N GLN A 238 -10.98 -5.88 10.58
CA GLN A 238 -11.36 -6.18 9.19
C GLN A 238 -11.11 -7.64 8.81
N LEU A 239 -9.97 -8.21 9.21
CA LEU A 239 -9.61 -9.61 8.96
C LEU A 239 -10.50 -10.60 9.73
N MET A 240 -10.86 -10.28 10.98
CA MET A 240 -11.75 -11.10 11.81
C MET A 240 -13.20 -11.10 11.31
N TYR A 241 -13.66 -9.97 10.75
CA TYR A 241 -15.00 -9.88 10.14
C TYR A 241 -15.14 -10.65 8.83
N SER A 242 -14.04 -11.11 8.21
CA SER A 242 -14.08 -11.94 7.01
C SER A 242 -14.50 -13.38 7.34
N VAL A 243 -15.78 -13.59 7.66
CA VAL A 243 -16.33 -14.91 8.04
C VAL A 243 -16.40 -15.87 6.86
N THR A 244 -16.46 -15.36 5.62
CA THR A 244 -16.56 -16.16 4.40
C THR A 244 -15.30 -17.00 4.14
N TRP A 245 -14.13 -16.51 4.57
CA TRP A 245 -12.84 -17.18 4.38
C TRP A 245 -12.08 -17.23 5.71
N CYS A 246 -12.03 -18.42 6.32
CA CYS A 246 -11.38 -18.67 7.62
C CYS A 246 -9.90 -18.22 7.66
N LEU A 247 -9.26 -18.07 6.49
CA LEU A 247 -7.92 -17.50 6.34
C LEU A 247 -7.81 -16.12 7.01
N GLY A 248 -8.86 -15.31 7.01
CA GLY A 248 -8.85 -13.98 7.64
C GLY A 248 -8.51 -14.04 9.13
N GLN A 249 -9.12 -14.97 9.87
CA GLN A 249 -8.87 -15.15 11.30
C GLN A 249 -7.44 -15.63 11.57
N ALA A 250 -6.96 -16.60 10.80
CA ALA A 250 -5.58 -17.08 10.92
C ALA A 250 -4.56 -15.97 10.63
N VAL A 251 -4.78 -15.19 9.57
CA VAL A 251 -3.93 -14.05 9.21
C VAL A 251 -3.97 -12.96 10.28
N ALA A 252 -5.13 -12.69 10.89
CA ALA A 252 -5.26 -11.74 11.98
C ALA A 252 -4.39 -12.13 13.19
N GLU A 253 -4.45 -13.38 13.63
CA GLU A 253 -3.65 -13.85 14.77
C GLU A 253 -2.15 -13.80 14.49
N VAL A 254 -1.73 -14.15 13.27
CA VAL A 254 -0.33 -14.06 12.88
C VAL A 254 0.13 -12.59 12.82
N LEU A 255 -0.67 -11.69 12.25
CA LEU A 255 -0.38 -10.26 12.22
C LEU A 255 -0.27 -9.67 13.63
N LYS A 256 -1.21 -10.00 14.53
CA LYS A 256 -1.22 -9.60 15.94
C LYS A 256 0.05 -10.04 16.66
N THR A 257 0.44 -11.29 16.48
CA THR A 257 1.65 -11.87 17.08
C THR A 257 2.90 -11.16 16.59
N HIS A 258 3.06 -11.01 15.28
CA HIS A 258 4.24 -10.35 14.71
C HIS A 258 4.35 -8.87 15.09
N TYR A 259 3.22 -8.15 15.13
CA TYR A 259 3.20 -6.78 15.62
C TYR A 259 3.69 -6.68 17.07
N ARG A 260 3.18 -7.54 17.97
CA ARG A 260 3.61 -7.60 19.37
C ARG A 260 5.09 -7.90 19.51
N THR A 261 5.58 -8.92 18.81
CA THR A 261 6.99 -9.30 18.86
C THR A 261 7.90 -8.17 18.36
N LYS A 262 7.50 -7.46 17.29
CA LYS A 262 8.34 -6.38 16.72
C LYS A 262 8.31 -5.09 17.54
N THR A 263 7.18 -4.76 18.18
CA THR A 263 6.99 -3.47 18.86
C THR A 263 7.01 -3.54 20.38
N GLY A 264 6.89 -4.74 20.97
CA GLY A 264 6.67 -4.91 22.40
C GLY A 264 5.30 -4.44 22.90
N ASP A 265 4.39 -4.00 22.00
CA ASP A 265 3.08 -3.45 22.37
C ASP A 265 2.08 -4.54 22.76
N LEU A 266 1.92 -4.76 24.07
CA LEU A 266 0.93 -5.68 24.65
C LEU A 266 -0.51 -5.11 24.65
N GLY A 267 -0.71 -3.86 24.22
CA GLY A 267 -1.97 -3.13 24.30
C GLY A 267 -3.00 -3.43 23.21
N ILE A 268 -2.80 -4.46 22.37
CA ILE A 268 -3.75 -4.94 21.35
C ILE A 268 -4.45 -6.25 21.80
N SER A 269 -4.52 -6.48 23.12
CA SER A 269 -4.98 -7.78 23.66
C SER A 269 -6.48 -8.04 23.65
N GLN A 270 -7.32 -7.07 23.30
CA GLN A 270 -8.79 -7.17 23.41
C GLN A 270 -9.52 -7.05 22.06
N LEU A 271 -9.02 -7.76 21.04
CA LEU A 271 -9.77 -8.07 19.84
C LEU A 271 -9.93 -9.58 19.75
#